data_AF-A0A963JZG3-F1
#
_entry.id   AF-A0A963JZG3-F1
#
_cell.length_a   1.000
_cell.length_b   1.000
_cell.length_c   1.000
_cell.angle_alpha   90.00
_cell.angle_beta   90.00
_cell.angle_gamma   90.00
#
_symmetry.space_group_name_H-M   'P 1'
#
loop_
_entity.id
_entity.type
_entity.pdbx_description
1 polymer ?
#
loop_
_entity_poly.entity_id
_entity_poly.type
_entity_poly.pdbx_seq_one_letter_code
_entity_poly.pdbx_strand_id
1 'polypeptide(L)'
;MTSFTRPLHHQLALALGHRLGILAYLVAALFPVYWLVKIAVTPEALLYTEGVRLWPSSFTFDNFSKVLLASNFPAFFRNSVIVSFGTAIAVTAIASAAGYAFSRFAFKGRA
;
A
#
# COMPACT_ATOMS: atom_id res chain seq x y z
N MET A 1 11.61 40.62 -16.33
CA MET A 1 10.95 39.98 -17.49
C MET A 1 12.00 39.27 -18.32
N THR A 2 12.39 38.03 -17.99
CA THR A 2 13.24 37.20 -18.84
C THR A 2 12.91 35.75 -18.58
N SER A 3 11.90 35.24 -19.27
CA SER A 3 11.60 33.82 -19.34
C SER A 3 12.75 33.10 -20.04
N PHE A 4 13.66 32.53 -19.26
CA PHE A 4 14.63 31.55 -19.75
C PHE A 4 13.85 30.30 -20.20
N THR A 5 13.45 30.27 -21.47
CA THR A 5 12.86 29.09 -22.10
C THR A 5 13.96 28.05 -22.26
N ARG A 6 14.08 27.13 -21.29
CA ARG A 6 14.95 25.95 -21.41
C ARG A 6 14.65 25.25 -22.74
N PRO A 7 15.64 24.80 -23.52
CA PRO A 7 15.40 24.22 -24.83
C PRO A 7 14.50 22.98 -24.73
N LEU A 8 13.58 22.82 -25.69
CA LEU A 8 12.51 21.80 -25.68
C LEU A 8 13.05 20.38 -25.42
N HIS A 9 14.18 20.00 -26.02
CA HIS A 9 14.80 18.69 -25.83
C HIS A 9 15.24 18.43 -24.37
N HIS A 10 15.67 19.47 -23.65
CA HIS A 10 16.08 19.35 -22.25
C HIS A 10 14.86 19.19 -21.34
N GLN A 11 13.76 19.88 -21.64
CA GLN A 11 12.49 19.69 -20.93
C GLN A 11 11.90 18.29 -21.18
N LEU A 12 11.98 17.79 -22.41
CA LEU A 12 11.57 16.43 -22.77
C LEU A 12 12.44 15.36 -22.09
N ALA A 13 13.76 15.54 -22.06
CA ALA A 13 14.68 14.62 -21.38
C ALA A 13 14.41 14.54 -19.88
N LEU A 14 14.15 15.68 -19.22
CA LEU A 14 13.77 15.71 -17.81
C LEU A 14 12.41 15.05 -17.55
N ALA A 15 11.43 15.30 -18.41
CA ALA A 15 10.11 14.68 -18.31
C ALA A 15 10.15 13.16 -18.50
N LEU A 16 10.94 12.67 -19.47
CA LEU A 16 11.16 11.25 -19.70
C LEU A 16 11.93 10.62 -18.54
N GLY A 17 13.00 11.24 -18.06
CA GLY A 17 13.77 10.77 -16.91
C GLY A 17 12.91 10.65 -15.65
N HIS A 18 12.06 11.65 -15.39
CA HIS A 18 11.12 11.61 -14.26
C HIS A 18 10.11 10.46 -14.38
N ARG A 19 9.51 10.27 -15.56
CA ARG A 19 8.55 9.17 -15.81
C ARG A 19 9.21 7.80 -15.67
N LEU A 20 10.42 7.62 -16.20
CA LEU A 20 11.19 6.39 -16.04
C LEU A 20 11.56 6.14 -14.59
N GLY A 21 11.92 7.19 -13.84
CA GLY A 21 12.17 7.12 -12.40
C GLY A 21 10.94 6.66 -11.62
N ILE A 22 9.75 7.22 -11.92
CA ILE A 22 8.48 6.77 -11.32
C ILE A 22 8.21 5.31 -11.68
N LEU A 23 8.37 4.92 -12.94
CA LEU A 23 8.14 3.54 -13.38
C LEU A 23 9.07 2.55 -12.67
N ALA A 24 10.35 2.87 -12.56
CA ALA A 24 11.32 2.03 -11.86
C ALA A 24 10.97 1.90 -10.37
N TYR A 25 10.58 2.99 -9.71
CA TYR A 25 10.11 2.97 -8.32
C TYR A 25 8.86 2.11 -8.16
N LEU A 26 7.87 2.25 -9.04
CA LEU A 26 6.66 1.44 -9.01
C LEU A 26 6.95 -0.05 -9.16
N VAL A 27 7.81 -0.43 -10.12
CA VAL A 27 8.21 -1.82 -10.31
C VAL A 27 8.87 -2.37 -9.05
N ALA A 28 9.80 -1.62 -8.45
CA ALA A 28 10.48 -2.02 -7.22
C ALA A 28 9.52 -2.14 -6.03
N ALA A 29 8.59 -1.19 -5.88
CA ALA A 29 7.61 -1.19 -4.79
C ALA A 29 6.55 -2.30 -4.93
N LEU A 30 6.16 -2.63 -6.16
CA LEU A 30 5.17 -3.67 -6.44
C LEU A 30 5.76 -5.07 -6.49
N PHE A 31 7.07 -5.22 -6.73
CA PHE A 31 7.74 -6.52 -6.76
C PHE A 31 7.44 -7.41 -5.54
N PRO A 32 7.56 -6.95 -4.28
CA PRO A 32 7.22 -7.79 -3.13
C PRO A 32 5.74 -8.18 -3.08
N VAL A 33 4.83 -7.28 -3.49
CA VAL A 33 3.38 -7.57 -3.57
C VAL A 33 3.12 -8.65 -4.61
N TYR A 34 3.75 -8.53 -5.78
CA TYR A 34 3.72 -9.53 -6.83
C TYR A 34 4.20 -10.89 -6.30
N TRP A 35 5.32 -10.92 -5.57
CA TRP A 35 5.87 -12.15 -5.00
C TRP A 35 4.90 -12.82 -4.01
N LEU A 36 4.23 -12.03 -3.17
CA LEU A 36 3.20 -12.52 -2.25
C LEU A 36 2.01 -13.13 -3.00
N VAL A 37 1.51 -12.47 -4.03
CA VAL A 37 0.40 -12.98 -4.85
C VAL A 37 0.80 -14.28 -5.55
N LYS A 38 2.02 -14.34 -6.09
CA LYS A 38 2.59 -15.55 -6.70
C LYS A 38 2.57 -16.72 -5.71
N ILE A 39 3.06 -16.52 -4.49
CA ILE A 39 3.03 -17.56 -3.44
C ILE A 39 1.59 -17.97 -3.12
N ALA A 40 0.68 -17.00 -2.97
CA ALA A 40 -0.72 -17.26 -2.63
C ALA A 40 -1.44 -18.16 -3.66
N VAL A 41 -1.07 -18.06 -4.95
CA VAL A 41 -1.65 -18.89 -6.03
C VAL A 41 -0.83 -20.14 -6.38
N THR A 42 0.30 -20.38 -5.71
CA THR A 42 1.16 -21.54 -5.96
C THR A 42 0.76 -22.69 -5.03
N PRO A 43 0.60 -23.93 -5.53
CA PRO A 43 0.38 -25.10 -4.68
C PRO A 43 1.49 -25.30 -3.64
N GLU A 44 1.13 -25.66 -2.41
CA GLU A 44 2.05 -25.78 -1.28
C GLU A 44 3.23 -26.73 -1.56
N ALA A 45 2.98 -27.85 -2.23
CA ALA A 45 4.01 -28.81 -2.62
C ALA A 45 5.08 -28.22 -3.57
N LEU A 46 4.70 -27.20 -4.34
CA LEU A 46 5.57 -26.54 -5.32
C LEU A 46 6.37 -25.37 -4.73
N LEU A 47 5.93 -24.82 -3.59
CA LEU A 47 6.61 -23.70 -2.93
C LEU A 47 8.05 -24.02 -2.55
N TYR A 48 8.34 -25.28 -2.19
CA TYR A 48 9.65 -25.72 -1.73
C TYR A 48 10.45 -26.53 -2.77
N THR A 49 9.80 -26.98 -3.85
CA THR A 49 10.42 -27.89 -4.83
C THR A 49 10.84 -27.19 -6.12
N GLU A 50 10.16 -26.12 -6.54
CA GLU A 50 10.41 -25.51 -7.86
C GLU A 50 11.53 -24.46 -7.90
N GLY A 51 12.09 -24.08 -6.75
CA GLY A 51 13.11 -23.04 -6.63
C GLY A 51 12.58 -21.61 -6.93
N VAL A 52 13.48 -20.68 -7.21
CA VAL A 52 13.15 -19.25 -7.46
C VAL A 52 12.68 -19.06 -8.90
N ARG A 53 11.44 -19.47 -9.19
CA ARG A 53 10.77 -19.18 -10.46
C ARG A 53 9.93 -17.91 -10.36
N LEU A 54 9.96 -17.10 -11.42
CA LEU A 54 9.09 -15.91 -11.54
C LEU A 54 7.61 -16.33 -11.58
N TRP A 55 7.26 -17.40 -12.29
CA TRP A 55 5.89 -17.92 -12.35
C TRP A 55 5.81 -19.37 -11.87
N PRO A 56 4.71 -19.75 -11.20
CA PRO A 56 4.52 -21.13 -10.77
C PRO A 56 4.21 -22.02 -11.97
N SER A 57 4.59 -23.29 -11.92
CA SER A 57 4.24 -24.24 -12.99
C SER A 57 2.75 -24.55 -13.05
N SER A 58 2.05 -24.40 -11.94
CA SER A 58 0.61 -24.59 -11.82
C SER A 58 -0.01 -23.60 -10.84
N PHE A 59 -1.26 -23.26 -11.09
CA PHE A 59 -2.03 -22.31 -10.29
C PHE A 59 -3.07 -23.05 -9.47
N THR A 60 -3.29 -22.61 -8.23
CA THR A 60 -4.37 -23.08 -7.36
C THR A 60 -4.99 -21.93 -6.58
N PHE A 61 -6.27 -22.07 -6.26
CA PHE A 61 -6.99 -21.19 -5.33
C PHE A 61 -7.28 -21.87 -3.98
N ASP A 62 -6.79 -23.09 -3.78
CA ASP A 62 -7.01 -23.86 -2.55
C ASP A 62 -6.46 -23.15 -1.31
N ASN A 63 -5.34 -22.42 -1.44
CA ASN A 63 -4.78 -21.61 -0.35
C ASN A 63 -5.78 -20.55 0.16
N PHE A 64 -6.56 -19.93 -0.73
CA PHE A 64 -7.58 -18.96 -0.34
C PHE A 64 -8.74 -19.65 0.39
N SER A 65 -9.22 -20.77 -0.15
CA SER A 65 -10.28 -21.57 0.51
C SER A 65 -9.86 -22.04 1.90
N LYS A 66 -8.62 -22.53 2.04
CA LYS A 66 -8.05 -22.94 3.34
C LYS A 66 -8.04 -21.79 4.35
N VAL A 67 -7.55 -20.62 3.96
CA VAL A 67 -7.51 -19.46 4.86
C VAL A 67 -8.92 -18.97 5.21
N LEU A 68 -9.82 -18.90 4.24
CA LEU A 68 -11.16 -18.33 4.45
C LEU A 68 -12.14 -19.28 5.16
N LEU A 69 -12.04 -20.59 4.93
CA LEU A 69 -13.01 -21.57 5.41
C LEU A 69 -12.46 -22.51 6.48
N ALA A 70 -11.16 -22.81 6.45
CA ALA A 70 -10.53 -23.79 7.32
C ALA A 70 -9.59 -23.16 8.37
N SER A 71 -9.65 -21.83 8.55
CA SER A 71 -8.81 -21.13 9.54
C SER A 71 -9.58 -20.07 10.33
N ASN A 72 -9.01 -19.62 11.45
CA ASN A 72 -9.56 -18.52 12.26
C ASN A 72 -9.33 -17.13 11.64
N PHE A 73 -8.74 -17.05 10.44
CA PHE A 73 -8.45 -15.79 9.76
C PHE A 73 -9.67 -14.85 9.63
N PRO A 74 -10.88 -15.30 9.24
CA PRO A 74 -12.03 -14.41 9.12
C PRO A 74 -12.40 -13.73 10.45
N ALA A 75 -12.24 -14.43 11.57
CA ALA A 75 -12.50 -13.86 12.90
C ALA A 75 -11.47 -12.78 13.24
N PHE A 76 -10.18 -13.04 13.00
CA PHE A 76 -9.12 -12.05 13.22
C PHE A 76 -9.27 -10.84 12.31
N PHE A 77 -9.56 -11.06 11.03
CA PHE A 77 -9.81 -10.00 10.06
C PHE A 77 -10.98 -9.12 10.48
N ARG A 78 -12.11 -9.72 10.90
CA ARG A 78 -13.27 -8.98 11.43
C ARG A 78 -12.90 -8.13 12.65
N ASN A 79 -12.16 -8.68 13.60
CA ASN A 79 -11.74 -7.94 14.79
C ASN A 79 -10.86 -6.74 14.42
N SER A 80 -9.90 -6.92 13.49
CA SER A 80 -9.05 -5.83 13.00
C SER A 80 -9.84 -4.75 12.29
N VAL A 81 -10.86 -5.11 11.49
CA VAL A 81 -11.74 -4.14 10.83
C VAL A 81 -12.53 -3.33 11.87
N ILE A 82 -13.14 -4.00 12.85
CA ILE A 82 -13.91 -3.32 13.91
C ILE A 82 -13.01 -2.36 14.70
N VAL A 83 -11.83 -2.81 15.12
CA VAL A 83 -10.92 -1.98 15.91
C VAL A 83 -10.37 -0.82 15.09
N SER A 84 -9.83 -1.08 13.90
CA SER A 84 -9.24 -0.01 13.07
C SER A 84 -10.24 1.06 12.66
N PHE A 85 -11.46 0.65 12.27
CA PHE A 85 -12.52 1.58 11.89
C PHE A 85 -13.07 2.34 13.09
N GLY A 86 -13.31 1.64 14.21
CA GLY A 86 -13.74 2.27 15.46
C GLY A 86 -12.73 3.31 15.97
N THR A 87 -11.45 2.96 15.96
CA THR A 87 -10.37 3.88 16.31
C THR A 87 -10.29 5.07 15.34
N ALA A 88 -10.40 4.84 14.03
CA ALA A 88 -10.36 5.93 13.05
C ALA A 88 -11.48 6.95 13.29
N ILE A 89 -12.71 6.49 13.56
CA ILE A 89 -13.84 7.39 13.87
C ILE A 89 -13.59 8.14 15.18
N ALA A 90 -13.26 7.43 16.26
CA ALA A 90 -13.08 8.03 17.57
C ALA A 90 -11.96 9.07 17.58
N VAL A 91 -10.80 8.72 16.99
CA VAL A 91 -9.66 9.62 16.88
C VAL A 91 -10.00 10.81 16.01
N THR A 92 -10.66 10.62 14.87
CA THR A 92 -11.05 11.74 14.00
C THR A 92 -12.00 12.70 14.71
N ALA A 93 -12.99 12.19 15.44
CA ALA A 93 -13.93 13.03 16.18
C ALA A 93 -13.22 13.85 17.27
N ILE A 94 -12.38 13.20 18.08
CA ILE A 94 -11.63 13.85 19.15
C ILE A 94 -10.62 14.86 18.57
N ALA A 95 -9.85 14.47 17.56
CA ALA A 95 -8.86 15.32 16.91
C ALA A 95 -9.51 16.54 16.23
N SER A 96 -10.68 16.37 15.61
CA SER A 96 -11.44 17.48 15.01
C SER A 96 -11.94 18.45 16.07
N ALA A 97 -12.49 17.96 17.18
CA ALA A 97 -12.93 18.79 18.29
C ALA A 97 -11.75 19.56 18.93
N ALA A 98 -10.63 18.88 19.16
CA ALA A 98 -9.41 19.50 19.66
C ALA A 98 -8.86 20.54 18.67
N GLY A 99 -8.79 20.20 17.38
CA GLY A 99 -8.36 21.10 16.31
C GLY A 99 -9.24 22.36 16.21
N TYR A 100 -10.56 22.21 16.34
CA TYR A 100 -11.47 23.36 16.42
C TYR A 100 -11.20 24.21 17.65
N ALA A 101 -10.98 23.59 18.81
CA ALA A 101 -10.70 24.32 20.03
C ALA A 101 -9.40 25.14 19.96
N PHE A 102 -8.32 24.54 19.42
CA PHE A 102 -7.05 25.23 19.17
C PHE A 102 -7.21 26.38 18.16
N SER A 103 -8.03 26.18 17.11
CA SER A 103 -8.26 27.19 16.09
C SER A 103 -9.05 28.39 16.62
N ARG A 104 -10.12 28.14 17.39
CA ARG A 104 -11.10 29.19 17.74
C ARG A 104 -10.93 29.81 19.13
N PHE A 105 -10.44 29.07 20.13
CA PHE A 105 -10.33 29.59 21.49
C PHE A 105 -8.91 30.05 21.83
N ALA A 106 -8.78 31.12 22.61
CA ALA A 106 -7.52 31.57 23.19
C ALA A 106 -7.40 31.03 24.62
N PHE A 107 -6.35 30.27 24.91
CA PHE A 107 -6.09 29.72 26.24
C PHE A 107 -4.58 29.70 26.54
N LYS A 108 -4.24 29.70 27.83
CA LYS A 108 -2.86 29.74 28.31
C LYS A 108 -2.16 28.44 27.94
N GLY A 109 -1.11 28.52 27.11
CA GLY A 109 -0.41 27.35 26.52
C GLY A 109 -0.64 27.15 25.02
N ARG A 110 -1.44 28.00 24.37
CA ARG A 110 -1.49 28.13 22.90
C ARG A 110 -0.19 28.81 22.41
N ALA A 111 0.55 28.16 21.50
CA ALA A 111 1.69 28.75 20.79
C ALA A 111 1.22 29.75 19.72
#